data_AF-A0A4Z0QBS2-F1
#
_entry.id   AF-A0A4Z0QBS2-F1
#
_cell.length_a   1.000
_cell.length_b   1.000
_cell.length_c   1.000
_cell.angle_alpha   90.00
_cell.angle_beta   90.00
_cell.angle_gamma   90.00
#
_symmetry.space_group_name_H-M   'P 1'
#
loop_
_entity.id
_entity.type
_entity.pdbx_description
1 polymer ?
#
loop_
_entity_poly.entity_id
_entity_poly.type
_entity_poly.pdbx_seq_one_letter_code
_entity_poly.pdbx_strand_id
1 'polypeptide(L)' 'MKQREVTAADKTRWTCVQAYAGLDNETAEKATDLSETEQGGVPVVCTPSGGAQTVRLELAKDWLDNLSDEELVNAIQAAQ' A
#
# COMPACT_ATOMS: atom_id res chain seq x y z
N MET A 1 12.87 -0.87 -3.23
CA MET A 1 11.40 -0.83 -3.14
C MET A 1 10.96 -1.80 -2.04
N LYS A 2 10.29 -1.32 -0.98
CA LYS A 2 9.66 -2.21 0.02
C LYS A 2 8.24 -2.56 -0.46
N GLN A 3 7.89 -3.84 -0.43
CA GLN A 3 6.57 -4.35 -0.81
C GLN A 3 6.08 -5.33 0.26
N ARG A 4 4.76 -5.44 0.43
CA ARG A 4 4.13 -6.42 1.32
C ARG A 4 3.17 -7.28 0.54
N GLU A 5 3.21 -8.59 0.80
CA GLU A 5 2.28 -9.55 0.23
C GLU A 5 1.30 -10.02 1.30
N VAL A 6 0.01 -10.01 1.00
CA VAL A 6 -1.05 -10.55 1.86
C VAL A 6 -1.95 -11.47 1.06
N THR A 7 -2.60 -12.43 1.73
CA THR A 7 -3.55 -13.35 1.08
C THR A 7 -4.93 -13.14 1.68
N ALA A 8 -5.89 -12.77 0.84
CA ALA A 8 -7.27 -12.61 1.25
C ALA A 8 -7.99 -13.97 1.37
N ALA A 9 -9.16 -13.98 2.00
CA ALA A 9 -9.93 -15.19 2.28
C ALA A 9 -10.39 -15.95 1.00
N ASP A 10 -10.52 -15.23 -0.11
CA ASP A 10 -10.81 -15.76 -1.45
C ASP A 10 -9.59 -16.42 -2.13
N LYS A 11 -8.46 -16.51 -1.40
CA LYS A 11 -7.15 -16.97 -1.88
C LYS A 11 -6.50 -16.04 -2.91
N THR A 12 -7.01 -14.82 -3.08
CA THR A 12 -6.33 -13.80 -3.88
C THR A 12 -5.11 -13.30 -3.13
N ARG A 13 -3.95 -13.39 -3.77
CA ARG A 13 -2.72 -12.79 -3.24
C ARG A 13 -2.66 -11.34 -3.69
N TRP A 14 -2.36 -10.44 -2.77
CA TRP A 14 -2.22 -9.02 -3.04
C TRP A 14 -0.78 -8.60 -2.79
N THR A 15 -0.20 -7.86 -3.73
CA THR A 15 1.08 -7.20 -3.56
C THR A 15 0.83 -5.71 -3.40
N CYS A 16 1.10 -5.20 -2.21
CA CYS A 16 0.96 -3.79 -1.86
C CYS A 16 2.31 -3.10 -1.84
N VAL A 17 2.39 -1.95 -2.50
CA VAL A 17 3.57 -1.08 -2.55
C VAL A 17 3.16 0.34 -2.25
N GLN A 18 3.94 1.06 -1.44
CA GLN A 18 3.75 2.49 -1.31
C GLN A 18 4.08 3.15 -2.66
N ALA A 19 3.16 3.96 -3.19
CA ALA A 19 3.41 4.72 -4.40
C ALA A 19 4.62 5.64 -4.17
N TYR A 20 5.42 5.86 -5.22
CA TYR A 20 6.66 6.65 -5.18
C TYR A 20 7.84 6.07 -4.36
N ALA A 21 7.69 4.92 -3.69
CA ALA A 21 8.80 4.19 -3.03
C ALA A 21 9.82 3.54 -4.00
N GLY A 22 9.67 3.82 -5.30
CA GLY A 22 10.56 3.42 -6.39
C GLY A 22 11.50 4.52 -6.91
N LEU A 23 11.46 5.71 -6.32
CA LEU A 23 12.42 6.77 -6.62
C LEU A 23 13.67 6.54 -5.77
N ASP A 24 14.74 5.99 -6.35
CA ASP A 24 16.02 5.74 -5.69
C ASP A 24 16.55 6.97 -4.91
N ASN A 25 17.01 6.71 -3.67
CA ASN A 25 17.82 7.51 -2.73
C ASN A 25 17.54 9.03 -2.56
N GLU A 26 17.42 9.45 -1.30
CA GLU A 26 17.18 10.82 -0.79
C GLU A 26 15.89 11.53 -1.25
N THR A 27 15.34 11.14 -2.41
CA THR A 27 14.11 11.70 -2.97
C THR A 27 12.87 10.96 -2.48
N ALA A 28 12.98 9.68 -2.09
CA ALA A 28 11.88 8.88 -1.58
C ALA A 28 11.30 9.39 -0.25
N GLU A 29 12.16 9.85 0.67
CA GLU A 29 11.72 10.42 1.95
C GLU A 29 11.01 11.76 1.72
N LYS A 30 11.62 12.67 0.94
CA LYS A 30 10.98 13.93 0.53
C LYS A 30 9.69 13.71 -0.27
N ALA A 31 9.64 12.69 -1.13
CA ALA A 31 8.42 12.33 -1.85
C ALA A 31 7.37 11.73 -0.93
N THR A 32 7.76 11.07 0.16
CA THR A 32 6.84 10.59 1.20
C THR A 32 6.29 11.76 2.00
N ASP A 33 7.13 12.71 2.43
CA ASP A 33 6.69 13.98 3.06
C ASP A 33 5.81 14.83 2.12
N LEU A 34 6.07 14.81 0.80
CA LEU A 34 5.26 15.52 -0.20
C LEU A 34 3.98 14.76 -0.60
N SER A 35 3.96 13.44 -0.43
CA SER A 35 2.80 12.58 -0.71
C SER A 35 2.00 12.28 0.55
N GLU A 36 2.46 12.75 1.72
CA GLU A 36 1.62 12.85 2.91
C GLU A 36 0.42 13.69 2.52
N THR A 37 -0.75 13.05 2.52
CA THR A 37 -2.01 13.77 2.35
C THR A 37 -2.16 14.75 3.52
N GLU A 38 -3.07 15.72 3.41
CA GLU A 38 -3.36 16.65 4.52
C GLU A 38 -3.73 15.92 5.83
N GLN A 39 -4.00 14.61 5.77
CA GLN A 39 -4.35 13.72 6.87
C GLN A 39 -3.17 12.86 7.38
N GLY A 40 -1.95 13.01 6.83
CA GLY A 40 -0.75 12.26 7.24
C GLY A 40 -0.66 10.83 6.69
N GLY A 41 -1.43 10.51 5.64
CA GLY A 41 -1.43 9.22 4.97
C GLY A 41 -0.53 9.19 3.75
N VAL A 42 0.00 8.01 3.40
CA VAL A 42 0.78 7.75 2.18
C VAL A 42 -0.05 6.95 1.18
N PRO A 43 0.07 7.25 -0.13
CA PRO A 43 -0.60 6.47 -1.16
C PRO A 43 0.02 5.07 -1.27
N VAL A 44 -0.81 4.03 -1.27
CA VAL A 44 -0.42 2.62 -1.41
C VAL A 44 -1.20 1.99 -2.55
N VAL A 45 -0.50 1.25 -3.42
CA VAL A 45 -1.08 0.55 -4.56
C VAL A 45 -1.04 -0.95 -4.27
N CYS A 46 -2.21 -1.59 -4.25
CA CYS A 46 -2.34 -3.03 -4.04
C CYS A 46 -2.83 -3.70 -5.32
N THR A 47 -2.03 -4.63 -5.84
CA THR A 47 -2.32 -5.36 -7.08
C THR A 47 -2.63 -6.83 -6.77
N PRO A 48 -3.76 -7.37 -7.24
CA PRO A 48 -4.10 -8.77 -7.03
C PRO A 48 -3.38 -9.68 -8.03
N SER A 49 -3.05 -10.88 -7.58
CA SER A 49 -2.58 -11.97 -8.44
C SER A 49 -3.72 -12.44 -9.34
N GLY A 50 -3.53 -12.42 -10.67
CA GLY A 50 -4.51 -12.93 -11.62
C GLY A 50 -5.25 -11.87 -12.45
N GLY A 51 -4.82 -10.61 -12.42
CA GLY A 51 -5.29 -9.57 -13.35
C GLY A 51 -6.64 -8.93 -12.96
N ALA A 52 -7.08 -9.10 -11.72
CA ALA A 52 -8.18 -8.30 -11.17
C ALA A 52 -7.74 -6.82 -11.00
N GLN A 53 -8.72 -5.96 -10.71
CA GLN A 53 -8.51 -4.51 -10.61
C GLN A 53 -7.51 -4.16 -9.48
N THR A 54 -6.49 -3.37 -9.82
CA THR A 54 -5.59 -2.74 -8.84
C THR A 54 -6.36 -1.71 -8.03
N VAL A 55 -6.17 -1.72 -6.70
CA VAL A 55 -6.77 -0.72 -5.80
C VAL A 55 -5.70 0.26 -5.30
N ARG A 56 -6.11 1.50 -5.05
CA ARG A 56 -5.28 2.54 -4.43
C ARG A 56 -5.87 2.85 -3.06
N LEU A 57 -5.02 2.75 -2.04
CA LEU A 57 -5.33 3.02 -0.64
C LEU A 57 -4.55 4.25 -0.18
N GLU A 58 -5.05 4.87 0.87
CA GLU A 58 -4.32 5.84 1.66
C GLU A 58 -4.14 5.23 3.05
N LEU A 59 -2.90 4.94 3.44
CA LEU A 59 -2.57 4.27 4.71
C LEU A 59 -1.62 5.14 5.52
N ALA A 60 -1.51 4.90 6.82
CA ALA A 60 -0.51 5.59 7.65
C ALA A 60 0.91 5.33 7.11
N LYS A 61 1.84 6.28 7.25
CA LYS A 61 3.22 6.15 6.71
C LYS A 61 4.00 4.93 7.22
N ASP A 62 3.66 4.45 8.40
CA ASP A 62 4.23 3.29 9.07
C ASP A 62 3.42 2.00 8.81
N TRP A 63 2.47 2.01 7.87
CA TRP A 63 1.61 0.85 7.55
C TRP A 63 2.39 -0.43 7.28
N LEU A 64 3.57 -0.31 6.67
CA LEU A 64 4.38 -1.47 6.33
C LEU A 64 4.79 -2.26 7.58
N ASP A 65 5.06 -1.56 8.68
CA ASP A 65 5.57 -2.11 9.93
C ASP A 65 4.45 -2.30 10.99
N ASN A 66 3.43 -1.44 11.00
CA ASN A 66 2.41 -1.39 12.06
C ASN A 66 1.00 -1.85 11.66
N LEU A 67 0.66 -1.89 10.36
CA LEU A 67 -0.65 -2.40 9.93
C LEU A 67 -0.61 -3.94 9.91
N SER A 68 -1.62 -4.62 10.45
CA SER A 68 -1.70 -6.08 10.33
C SER A 68 -2.11 -6.53 8.92
N ASP A 69 -1.86 -7.80 8.59
CA ASP A 69 -2.30 -8.36 7.30
C ASP A 69 -3.84 -8.35 7.18
N GLU A 70 -4.54 -8.59 8.29
CA GLU A 70 -6.01 -8.58 8.34
C GLU A 70 -6.57 -7.18 8.08
N GLU A 71 -6.01 -6.15 8.73
CA GLU A 71 -6.40 -4.77 8.49
C GLU A 71 -6.11 -4.33 7.06
N LEU A 72 -4.97 -4.75 6.49
CA LEU A 72 -4.63 -4.45 5.10
C LEU A 72 -5.61 -5.12 4.12
N VAL A 73 -5.98 -6.37 4.35
CA VAL A 73 -7.00 -7.06 3.53
C VAL A 73 -8.36 -6.36 3.65
N ASN A 74 -8.76 -5.96 4.86
CA ASN A 74 -10.00 -5.22 5.07
C ASN A 74 -10.00 -3.88 4.33
N ALA A 75 -8.88 -3.15 4.36
CA ALA A 75 -8.73 -1.89 3.62
C ALA A 75 -8.81 -2.10 2.10
N ILE A 76 -8.17 -3.15 1.57
CA ILE A 76 -8.27 -3.54 0.15
C ILE A 76 -9.73 -3.80 -0.23
N GLN A 77 -10.45 -4.59 0.57
CA GLN A 77 -11.85 -4.96 0.30
C GLN A 77 -12.79 -3.75 0.37
N ALA A 78 -12.54 -2.81 1.29
CA ALA A 78 -13.31 -1.58 1.39
C ALA A 78 -13.12 -0.62 0.21
N ALA A 79 -12.02 -0.77 -0.56
CA ALA A 79 -11.68 0.06 -1.71
C ALA A 79 -11.96 -0.60 -3.07
N GLN A 80 -12.56 -1.80 -3.09
CA GLN A 80 -13.00 -2.48 -4.31
C GLN A 80 -14.33 -1.96 -4.85
#